data_AF-A0A8J9X4N7-F1
#
_entry.id   AF-A0A8J9X4N7-F1
#
_cell.length_a   1.000
_cell.length_b   1.000
_cell.length_c   1.000
_cell.angle_alpha   90.00
_cell.angle_beta   90.00
_cell.angle_gamma   90.00
#
_symmetry.space_group_name_H-M   'P 1'
#
loop_
_entity.id
_entity.type
_entity.pdbx_description
1 polymer ?
#
loop_
_entity_poly.entity_id
_entity_poly.type
_entity_poly.pdbx_seq_one_letter_code
_entity_poly.pdbx_strand_id
1 'polypeptide(L)'
;GVRPVKVLGVLCMIDEGECDWKVVVVDADDKWAPFLNDINDVEEQLPGLLDAIREWYRTYKIPDGKPPNVFGLDEKFMGKAYALEIIQECHHSWEELLAGEKERLLEDHGDEVKDLVRNLSRNSLFTLGLNLDEHAETRTEDFGEIESGALFF
;
A
#
# COMPACT_ATOMS: atom_id res chain seq x y z
N GLY A 1 -1.90 -8.38 -14.43
CA GLY A 1 -3.29 -7.90 -14.59
C GLY A 1 -3.73 -7.23 -13.30
N VAL A 2 -4.69 -6.29 -13.39
CA VAL A 2 -5.36 -5.67 -12.24
C VAL A 2 -6.47 -6.61 -11.76
N ARG A 3 -6.63 -6.81 -10.45
CA ARG A 3 -7.67 -7.68 -9.88
C ARG A 3 -8.49 -6.95 -8.82
N PRO A 4 -9.82 -7.17 -8.78
CA PRO A 4 -10.64 -6.69 -7.69
C PRO A 4 -10.25 -7.44 -6.40
N VAL A 5 -10.20 -6.71 -5.30
CA VAL A 5 -9.84 -7.27 -4.00
C VAL A 5 -10.82 -6.78 -2.93
N LYS A 6 -10.93 -7.55 -1.85
CA LYS A 6 -11.64 -7.16 -0.64
C LYS A 6 -10.63 -6.81 0.46
N VAL A 7 -10.75 -5.60 0.99
CA VAL A 7 -9.96 -5.13 2.12
C VAL A 7 -10.43 -5.79 3.42
N LEU A 8 -9.46 -6.32 4.18
CA LEU A 8 -9.67 -7.03 5.44
C LEU A 8 -9.11 -6.25 6.63
N GLY A 9 -7.97 -5.57 6.46
CA GLY A 9 -7.31 -4.82 7.52
C GLY A 9 -6.03 -4.13 7.07
N VAL A 10 -5.25 -3.62 8.01
CA VAL A 10 -3.99 -2.92 7.73
C VAL A 10 -3.00 -3.07 8.89
N LEU A 11 -1.70 -3.10 8.56
CA LEU A 11 -0.58 -3.06 9.52
C LEU A 11 0.21 -1.76 9.37
N CYS A 12 0.50 -1.10 10.49
CA CYS A 12 1.31 0.11 10.53
C CYS A 12 2.80 -0.25 10.66
N MET A 13 3.49 -0.50 9.54
CA MET A 13 4.95 -0.67 9.57
C MET A 13 5.62 0.71 9.63
N ILE A 14 6.69 0.83 10.40
CA ILE A 14 7.54 2.00 10.41
C ILE A 14 8.84 1.64 9.71
N ASP A 15 9.02 2.18 8.52
CA ASP A 15 10.18 1.94 7.67
C ASP A 15 11.10 3.16 7.70
N GLU A 16 12.29 3.03 8.26
CA GLU A 16 13.29 4.09 8.32
C GLU A 16 12.77 5.44 8.88
N GLY A 17 11.77 5.37 9.77
CA GLY A 17 11.15 6.55 10.42
C GLY A 17 9.89 7.07 9.73
N GLU A 18 9.49 6.46 8.61
CA GLU A 18 8.28 6.80 7.86
C GLU A 18 7.18 5.75 8.08
N CYS A 19 5.92 6.18 8.01
CA CYS A 19 4.79 5.27 8.09
C CYS A 19 4.57 4.59 6.74
N ASP A 20 4.67 3.27 6.71
CA ASP A 20 4.49 2.43 5.54
C ASP A 20 3.35 1.43 5.81
N TRP A 21 2.13 1.81 5.43
CA TRP A 21 0.93 1.02 5.66
C TRP A 21 0.89 -0.22 4.76
N LYS A 22 0.72 -1.40 5.36
CA LYS A 22 0.53 -2.67 4.63
C LYS A 22 -0.92 -3.08 4.68
N VAL A 23 -1.62 -3.00 3.55
CA VAL A 23 -3.05 -3.33 3.49
C VAL A 23 -3.21 -4.84 3.30
N VAL A 24 -4.02 -5.47 4.14
CA VAL A 24 -4.36 -6.89 4.03
C VAL A 24 -5.61 -7.02 3.18
N VAL A 25 -5.49 -7.73 2.06
CA VAL A 25 -6.59 -7.96 1.13
C VAL A 25 -6.69 -9.43 0.74
N VAL A 26 -7.86 -9.83 0.25
CA VAL A 26 -8.09 -11.10 -0.43
C VAL A 26 -8.60 -10.82 -1.84
N ASP A 27 -8.15 -11.59 -2.82
CA ASP A 27 -8.72 -11.55 -4.17
C ASP A 27 -10.24 -11.79 -4.09
N ALA A 28 -11.04 -10.97 -4.80
CA ALA A 28 -12.49 -11.07 -4.72
C ALA A 28 -13.03 -12.42 -5.24
N ASP A 29 -12.28 -13.09 -6.12
CA ASP A 29 -12.63 -14.40 -6.69
C ASP A 29 -11.97 -15.57 -5.93
N ASP A 30 -11.21 -15.33 -4.85
CA ASP A 30 -10.60 -16.40 -4.05
C ASP A 30 -11.67 -17.26 -3.35
N LYS A 31 -11.41 -18.56 -3.23
CA LYS A 31 -12.28 -19.51 -2.50
C LYS A 31 -12.54 -19.10 -1.05
N TRP A 32 -11.60 -18.38 -0.43
CA TRP A 32 -11.69 -17.86 0.92
C TRP A 32 -12.41 -16.52 1.01
N ALA A 33 -12.57 -15.79 -0.11
CA ALA A 33 -13.20 -14.47 -0.11
C ALA A 33 -14.56 -14.46 0.59
N PRO A 34 -15.48 -15.43 0.43
CA PRO A 34 -16.75 -15.42 1.16
C PRO A 34 -16.61 -15.47 2.69
N PHE A 35 -15.51 -16.04 3.20
CA PHE A 35 -15.28 -16.30 4.62
C PHE A 35 -14.43 -15.22 5.30
N LEU A 36 -13.64 -14.46 4.55
CA LEU A 36 -12.76 -13.41 5.07
C LEU A 36 -13.42 -12.04 4.86
N ASN A 37 -13.99 -11.42 5.88
CA ASN A 37 -14.71 -10.14 5.78
C ASN A 37 -14.12 -9.02 6.64
N ASP A 38 -13.39 -9.37 7.70
CA ASP A 38 -12.58 -8.49 8.52
C ASP A 38 -11.26 -9.20 8.89
N ILE A 39 -10.35 -8.49 9.56
CA ILE A 39 -9.03 -9.00 9.90
C ILE A 39 -9.06 -10.20 10.85
N ASN A 40 -10.07 -10.24 11.75
CA ASN A 40 -10.21 -11.33 12.71
C ASN A 40 -10.55 -12.66 12.03
N ASP A 41 -11.29 -12.61 10.91
CA ASP A 41 -11.62 -13.81 10.14
C ASP A 41 -10.35 -14.47 9.57
N VAL A 42 -9.30 -13.69 9.31
CA VAL A 42 -8.01 -14.22 8.84
C VAL A 42 -7.39 -15.12 9.90
N GLU A 43 -7.36 -14.69 11.17
CA GLU A 43 -6.81 -15.52 12.25
C GLU A 43 -7.71 -16.73 12.57
N GLU A 44 -9.02 -16.59 12.43
CA GLU A 44 -9.96 -17.70 12.65
C GLU A 44 -9.87 -18.77 11.57
N GLN A 45 -9.79 -18.38 10.30
CA GLN A 45 -9.76 -19.30 9.16
C GLN A 45 -8.34 -19.78 8.82
N LEU A 46 -7.33 -18.94 9.06
CA LEU A 46 -5.92 -19.15 8.71
C LEU A 46 -5.00 -18.82 9.92
N PRO A 47 -5.07 -19.62 11.01
CA PRO A 47 -4.35 -19.31 12.25
C PRO A 47 -2.84 -19.17 12.06
N GLY A 48 -2.25 -18.13 12.64
CA GLY A 48 -0.82 -17.82 12.58
C GLY A 48 -0.37 -17.10 11.30
N LEU A 49 -1.25 -16.88 10.32
CA LEU A 49 -0.89 -16.18 9.08
C LEU A 49 -0.50 -14.72 9.35
N LEU A 50 -1.27 -14.01 10.18
CA LEU A 50 -0.99 -12.60 10.52
C LEU A 50 0.34 -12.44 11.25
N ASP A 51 0.66 -13.38 12.14
CA ASP A 51 1.95 -13.39 12.84
C ASP A 51 3.12 -13.65 11.89
N ALA A 52 2.97 -14.61 10.97
CA ALA A 52 3.97 -14.88 9.95
C ALA A 52 4.23 -13.67 9.04
N ILE A 53 3.18 -12.95 8.62
CA ILE A 53 3.28 -11.72 7.83
C ILE A 53 4.03 -10.63 8.60
N ARG A 54 3.65 -10.40 9.86
CA ARG A 54 4.31 -9.39 10.70
C ARG A 54 5.80 -9.69 10.85
N GLU A 55 6.15 -10.95 11.09
CA GLU A 55 7.55 -11.35 11.26
C GLU A 55 8.35 -11.27 9.96
N TRP A 56 7.71 -11.57 8.83
CA TRP A 56 8.32 -11.36 7.52
C TRP A 56 8.67 -9.89 7.32
N TYR A 57 7.71 -8.97 7.52
CA TYR A 57 7.96 -7.53 7.41
C TYR A 57 8.98 -7.03 8.43
N ARG A 58 9.07 -7.64 9.62
CA ARG A 58 10.08 -7.29 10.62
C ARG A 58 11.49 -7.60 10.13
N THR A 59 11.67 -8.71 9.43
CA THR A 59 13.00 -9.30 9.22
C THR A 59 13.52 -9.26 7.79
N TYR A 60 12.68 -8.97 6.78
CA TYR A 60 13.06 -9.15 5.37
C TYR A 60 14.27 -8.31 4.92
N LYS A 61 14.58 -7.21 5.60
CA LYS A 61 15.75 -6.34 5.29
C LYS A 61 17.02 -6.69 6.09
N ILE A 62 16.95 -7.62 7.03
CA ILE A 62 18.12 -8.06 7.81
C ILE A 62 19.23 -8.63 6.93
N PRO A 63 18.95 -9.44 5.88
CA PRO A 63 19.98 -9.90 4.95
C PRO A 63 20.74 -8.76 4.24
N ASP A 64 20.10 -7.59 4.08
CA ASP A 64 20.71 -6.39 3.49
C ASP A 64 21.52 -5.57 4.50
N GLY A 65 21.67 -6.07 5.74
CA GLY A 65 22.40 -5.40 6.82
C GLY A 65 21.61 -4.29 7.52
N LYS A 66 20.30 -4.18 7.27
CA LYS A 66 19.42 -3.21 7.93
C LYS A 66 18.89 -3.76 9.26
N PRO A 67 18.56 -2.88 10.24
CA PRO A 67 17.89 -3.32 11.46
C PRO A 67 16.48 -3.88 11.17
N PRO A 68 15.89 -4.65 12.10
CA PRO A 68 14.51 -5.07 11.97
C PRO A 68 13.55 -3.87 11.93
N ASN A 69 12.51 -3.95 11.10
CA ASN A 69 11.45 -2.94 11.08
C ASN A 69 10.67 -2.97 12.40
N VAL A 70 10.08 -1.82 12.76
CA VAL A 70 9.18 -1.70 13.93
C VAL A 70 7.78 -1.37 13.46
N PHE A 71 6.80 -1.49 14.35
CA PHE A 71 5.39 -1.26 14.00
C PHE A 71 4.74 -0.26 14.95
N GLY A 72 3.83 0.54 14.41
CA GLY A 72 2.92 1.38 15.19
C GLY A 72 1.74 0.58 15.77
N LEU A 73 0.85 1.28 16.48
CA LEU A 73 -0.44 0.73 16.96
C LEU A 73 -0.30 -0.58 17.76
N ASP A 74 0.69 -0.65 18.66
CA ASP A 74 1.03 -1.85 19.44
C ASP A 74 1.33 -3.10 18.57
N GLU A 75 1.81 -2.88 17.34
CA GLU A 75 2.08 -3.93 16.35
C GLU A 75 0.83 -4.74 15.94
N LYS A 76 -0.37 -4.21 16.20
CA LYS A 76 -1.64 -4.87 15.88
C LYS A 76 -2.02 -4.63 14.42
N PHE A 77 -2.66 -5.63 13.83
CA PHE A 77 -3.43 -5.39 12.62
C PHE A 77 -4.74 -4.70 13.01
N MET A 78 -5.06 -3.63 12.30
CA MET A 78 -6.33 -2.93 12.45
C MET A 78 -7.35 -3.52 11.48
N GLY A 79 -8.60 -3.56 11.91
CA GLY A 79 -9.70 -4.12 11.10
C GLY A 79 -10.04 -3.28 9.88
N LYS A 80 -10.94 -3.81 9.07
CA LYS A 80 -11.35 -3.27 7.77
C LYS A 80 -11.76 -1.80 7.83
N ALA A 81 -12.53 -1.40 8.84
CA ALA A 81 -13.03 -0.03 8.95
C ALA A 81 -11.88 0.99 9.02
N TYR A 82 -10.89 0.73 9.86
CA TYR A 82 -9.69 1.58 9.99
C TYR A 82 -8.87 1.57 8.70
N ALA A 83 -8.70 0.41 8.06
CA ALA A 83 -8.00 0.30 6.79
C ALA A 83 -8.65 1.15 5.68
N LEU A 84 -9.98 1.20 5.62
CA LEU A 84 -10.70 2.03 4.66
C LEU A 84 -10.51 3.53 4.92
N GLU A 85 -10.43 3.96 6.17
CA GLU A 85 -10.12 5.36 6.51
C GLU A 85 -8.71 5.74 6.03
N ILE A 86 -7.71 4.88 6.26
CA ILE A 86 -6.34 5.09 5.77
C ILE A 86 -6.30 5.15 4.23
N ILE A 87 -6.98 4.23 3.54
CA ILE A 87 -7.06 4.23 2.08
C ILE A 87 -7.71 5.53 1.57
N GLN A 88 -8.77 6.00 2.22
CA GLN A 88 -9.42 7.26 1.87
C GLN A 88 -8.50 8.47 2.06
N GLU A 89 -7.73 8.51 3.15
CA GLU A 89 -6.75 9.57 3.41
C GLU A 89 -5.64 9.59 2.34
N CYS A 90 -5.09 8.41 1.99
CA CYS A 90 -4.10 8.28 0.93
C CYS A 90 -4.67 8.66 -0.44
N HIS A 91 -5.91 8.26 -0.73
CA HIS A 91 -6.60 8.63 -1.96
C HIS A 91 -6.82 10.15 -2.05
N HIS A 92 -7.26 10.77 -0.96
CA HIS A 92 -7.43 12.23 -0.91
C HIS A 92 -6.10 12.97 -1.12
N SER A 93 -5.02 12.51 -0.47
CA SER A 93 -3.67 13.05 -0.69
C SER A 93 -3.22 12.92 -2.15
N TRP A 94 -3.61 11.85 -2.82
CA TRP A 94 -3.36 11.64 -4.25
C TRP A 94 -4.22 12.57 -5.12
N GLU A 95 -5.49 12.80 -4.79
CA GLU A 95 -6.34 13.77 -5.50
C GLU A 95 -5.77 15.20 -5.40
N GLU A 96 -5.37 15.64 -4.21
CA GLU A 96 -4.71 16.94 -4.00
C GLU A 96 -3.41 17.08 -4.81
N LEU A 97 -2.63 15.99 -4.87
CA LEU A 97 -1.41 15.93 -5.67
C LEU A 97 -1.71 16.14 -7.16
N LEU A 98 -2.76 15.49 -7.68
CA LEU A 98 -3.17 15.62 -9.08
C LEU A 98 -3.76 16.98 -9.39
N ALA A 99 -4.56 17.55 -8.49
CA ALA A 99 -5.11 18.89 -8.63
C ALA A 99 -4.02 19.98 -8.57
N GLY A 100 -2.85 19.63 -8.04
CA GLY A 100 -1.76 20.58 -7.78
C GLY A 100 -2.08 21.54 -6.64
N GLU A 101 -3.01 21.15 -5.77
CA GLU A 101 -3.50 21.95 -4.64
C GLU A 101 -2.57 21.86 -3.42
N LYS A 102 -1.74 20.81 -3.35
CA LYS A 102 -0.71 20.70 -2.32
C LYS A 102 0.47 21.61 -2.65
N GLU A 103 0.65 22.64 -1.83
CA GLU A 103 1.82 23.53 -1.92
C GLU A 103 3.08 22.69 -1.72
N ARG A 104 3.82 22.48 -2.81
CA ARG A 104 5.16 21.92 -2.71
C ARG A 104 5.97 22.96 -1.96
N LEU A 105 6.55 22.59 -0.82
CA LEU A 105 7.50 23.43 -0.08
C LEU A 105 8.72 23.64 -0.97
N LEU A 106 8.63 24.61 -1.86
CA LEU A 106 9.67 25.00 -2.80
C LEU A 106 10.43 26.21 -2.24
N GLU A 107 10.25 26.55 -0.96
CA GLU A 107 10.74 27.80 -0.37
C GLU A 107 12.23 28.03 -0.67
N ASP A 108 13.03 26.97 -0.70
CA ASP A 108 14.49 26.97 -0.96
C ASP A 108 14.91 26.78 -2.44
N HIS A 109 13.98 26.85 -3.40
CA HIS A 109 14.27 26.67 -4.82
C HIS A 109 14.09 27.95 -5.64
N GLY A 110 14.95 28.12 -6.65
CA GLY A 110 14.90 29.26 -7.56
C GLY A 110 13.61 29.29 -8.39
N ASP A 111 13.23 30.48 -8.85
CA ASP A 111 11.95 30.72 -9.55
C ASP A 111 11.78 29.86 -10.81
N GLU A 112 12.88 29.55 -11.52
CA GLU A 112 12.86 28.64 -12.67
C GLU A 112 12.44 27.20 -12.30
N VAL A 113 12.89 26.69 -11.15
CA VAL A 113 12.50 25.35 -10.65
C VAL A 113 11.05 25.36 -10.21
N LYS A 114 10.61 26.45 -9.56
CA LYS A 114 9.21 26.64 -9.16
C LYS A 114 8.27 26.65 -10.36
N ASP A 115 8.63 27.39 -11.42
CA ASP A 115 7.83 27.49 -12.63
C ASP A 115 7.85 26.20 -13.45
N LEU A 116 8.99 25.51 -13.53
CA LEU A 116 9.07 24.20 -14.18
C LEU A 116 8.19 23.19 -13.46
N VAL A 117 8.25 23.14 -12.13
CA VAL A 117 7.44 22.25 -11.29
C VAL A 117 5.94 22.52 -11.45
N ARG A 118 5.52 23.79 -11.45
CA ARG A 118 4.12 24.17 -11.69
C ARG A 118 3.63 23.78 -13.09
N ASN A 119 4.48 23.96 -14.12
CA ASN A 119 4.15 23.62 -15.50
C ASN A 119 4.12 22.11 -15.76
N LEU A 120 5.02 21.35 -15.13
CA LEU A 120 5.00 19.88 -15.15
C LEU A 120 3.80 19.35 -14.38
N SER A 121 3.43 19.95 -13.24
CA SER A 121 2.28 19.51 -12.45
C SER A 121 0.98 19.54 -13.26
N ARG A 122 0.69 20.62 -14.00
CA ARG A 122 -0.58 20.71 -14.75
C ARG A 122 -0.61 19.84 -16.00
N ASN A 123 0.46 19.82 -16.80
CA ASN A 123 0.44 19.14 -18.10
C ASN A 123 0.88 17.67 -18.01
N SER A 124 1.76 17.33 -17.07
CA SER A 124 2.28 15.96 -16.92
C SER A 124 1.38 15.09 -16.07
N LEU A 125 0.75 15.60 -14.99
CA LEU A 125 -0.08 14.76 -14.12
C LEU A 125 -1.40 14.37 -14.78
N PHE A 126 -2.03 15.28 -15.53
CA PHE A 126 -3.23 14.97 -16.30
C PHE A 126 -2.95 13.90 -17.38
N THR A 127 -1.80 14.02 -18.06
CA THR A 127 -1.37 13.06 -19.09
C THR A 127 -0.96 11.71 -18.49
N LEU A 128 -0.31 11.69 -17.33
CA LEU A 128 0.05 10.45 -16.62
C LEU A 128 -1.18 9.75 -16.04
N GLY A 129 -2.14 10.50 -15.49
CA GLY A 129 -3.41 9.97 -15.00
C GLY A 129 -4.23 9.30 -16.10
N LEU A 130 -4.25 9.87 -17.31
CA LEU A 130 -4.93 9.27 -18.47
C LEU A 130 -4.18 8.07 -19.07
N ASN A 131 -2.85 8.06 -19.03
CA ASN A 131 -2.03 6.98 -19.60
C ASN A 131 -1.87 5.76 -18.68
N LEU A 132 -2.14 5.89 -17.37
CA LEU A 132 -2.12 4.76 -16.44
C LEU A 132 -3.32 3.81 -16.63
N ASP A 133 -4.40 4.28 -17.24
CA ASP A 133 -5.56 3.45 -17.59
C ASP A 133 -5.30 2.55 -18.82
N GLU A 134 -4.23 2.77 -19.59
CA GLU A 134 -4.05 2.12 -20.91
C GLU A 134 -2.94 1.06 -21.03
N HIS A 135 -2.12 0.77 -20.02
CA HIS A 135 -1.04 -0.21 -20.18
C HIS A 135 -0.96 -1.32 -19.13
N ALA A 136 -1.39 -2.52 -19.56
CA ALA A 136 -1.13 -3.80 -18.93
C ALA A 136 0.15 -4.49 -19.47
N GLU A 137 0.75 -5.30 -18.59
CA GLU A 137 1.60 -6.50 -18.81
C GLU A 137 3.14 -6.39 -18.97
N THR A 138 3.83 -7.06 -18.02
CA THR A 138 4.91 -8.10 -18.09
C THR A 138 5.89 -7.89 -16.92
N ARG A 139 6.45 -8.84 -16.16
CA ARG A 139 6.64 -10.31 -16.21
C ARG A 139 7.01 -10.82 -14.80
N THR A 140 6.78 -12.11 -14.59
CA THR A 140 6.95 -13.00 -13.42
C THR A 140 8.34 -13.08 -12.78
N GLU A 141 8.39 -13.26 -11.44
CA GLU A 141 9.31 -14.19 -10.77
C GLU A 141 8.58 -14.98 -9.68
N ASP A 142 8.98 -16.25 -9.56
CA ASP A 142 8.32 -17.37 -8.90
C ASP A 142 8.80 -17.52 -7.45
N PHE A 143 7.88 -17.47 -6.49
CA PHE A 143 8.09 -17.96 -5.14
C PHE A 143 6.87 -18.80 -4.72
N GLY A 144 7.05 -20.12 -4.78
CA GLY A 144 6.48 -21.13 -3.88
C GLY A 144 4.98 -21.05 -3.61
N GLU A 145 4.23 -21.91 -4.28
CA GLU A 145 2.82 -22.20 -4.00
C GLU A 145 2.57 -22.43 -2.50
N ILE A 146 1.97 -21.42 -1.86
CA ILE A 146 1.04 -21.61 -0.76
C ILE A 146 -0.32 -21.25 -1.35
N GLU A 147 -1.22 -22.24 -1.49
CA GLU A 147 -2.57 -22.08 -2.06
C GLU A 147 -3.52 -21.22 -1.19
N SER A 148 -3.17 -19.94 -0.99
CA SER A 148 -4.03 -18.92 -0.41
C SER A 148 -3.76 -17.59 -1.11
N GLY A 149 -4.68 -17.15 -1.98
CA GLY A 149 -4.59 -15.94 -2.81
C GLY A 149 -4.71 -14.63 -2.05
N ALA A 150 -4.10 -14.54 -0.87
CA ALA A 150 -3.90 -13.27 -0.19
C ALA A 150 -2.74 -12.54 -0.88
N LEU A 151 -3.05 -11.54 -1.70
CA LEU A 151 -2.04 -10.60 -2.19
C LEU A 151 -1.74 -9.59 -1.07
N PHE A 152 -0.46 -9.39 -0.78
CA PHE A 152 0.02 -8.39 0.17
C PHE A 152 0.72 -7.27 -0.62
N PHE A 153 0.29 -6.02 -0.41
CA PHE A 153 0.94 -4.81 -0.95
C PHE A 153 1.39 -3.93 0.21
#